data_AF-A0A0B6YT93-F1
#
_entry.id   AF-A0A0B6YT93-F1
#
_cell.length_a   1.000
_cell.length_b   1.000
_cell.length_c   1.000
_cell.angle_alpha   90.00
_cell.angle_beta   90.00
_cell.angle_gamma   90.00
#
_symmetry.space_group_name_H-M   'P 1'
#
loop_
_entity.id
_entity.type
_entity.pdbx_description
1 polymer ?
#
loop_
_entity_poly.entity_id
_entity_poly.type
_entity_poly.pdbx_seq_one_letter_code
_entity_poly.pdbx_strand_id
1 'polypeptide(L)'
;HTRSRLMTQNEYIIPLTPRIKSLSLYRSQSSISEVIGIKHQIPSMEGSVSIRPQLAITERQIQDRIQRNGKDCTAPFFSMEKLKSFTMQALATAVEKGASHVRDPIGGSNTNLFVPLLKVC
;
A
#
# COMPACT_ATOMS: atom_id res chain seq x y z
N HIS A 1 2.36 -2.61 -13.64
CA HIS A 1 1.89 -1.55 -12.70
C HIS A 1 2.99 -1.00 -11.81
N THR A 2 3.73 -1.83 -11.05
CA THR A 2 4.86 -1.38 -10.21
C THR A 2 5.89 -0.56 -11.01
N ARG A 3 6.26 -1.04 -12.20
CA ARG A 3 7.15 -0.31 -13.12
C ARG A 3 6.65 1.10 -13.44
N SER A 4 5.37 1.25 -13.80
CA SER A 4 4.78 2.56 -14.10
C SER A 4 4.83 3.50 -12.88
N ARG A 5 4.55 2.98 -11.68
CA ARG A 5 4.61 3.77 -10.44
C ARG A 5 6.04 4.20 -10.08
N LEU A 6 7.01 3.30 -10.24
CA LEU A 6 8.43 3.59 -10.01
C LEU A 6 8.95 4.68 -10.97
N MET A 7 8.61 4.58 -12.27
CA MET A 7 9.02 5.57 -13.26
C MET A 7 8.48 6.97 -12.93
N THR A 8 7.24 7.06 -12.42
CA THR A 8 6.62 8.34 -12.04
C THR A 8 6.85 8.74 -10.57
N GLN A 9 7.69 8.03 -9.81
CA GLN A 9 7.79 8.23 -8.35
C GLN A 9 8.25 9.66 -8.00
N ASN A 10 9.22 10.17 -8.76
CA ASN A 10 9.84 11.48 -8.56
C ASN A 10 9.17 12.59 -9.39
N GLU A 11 7.98 12.33 -9.93
CA GLU A 11 7.18 13.30 -10.67
C GLU A 11 6.04 13.81 -9.78
N TYR A 12 5.94 15.14 -9.66
CA TYR A 12 4.95 15.81 -8.81
C TYR A 12 4.04 16.69 -9.63
N ILE A 13 2.92 16.13 -10.08
CA ILE A 13 1.86 16.85 -10.78
C ILE A 13 0.70 17.05 -9.82
N ILE A 14 0.38 18.30 -9.49
CA ILE A 14 -0.64 18.67 -8.50
C ILE A 14 -1.73 19.50 -9.19
N PRO A 15 -2.95 18.96 -9.36
CA PRO A 15 -4.07 19.70 -9.94
C PRO A 15 -4.67 20.67 -8.92
N LEU A 16 -5.10 21.84 -9.39
CA LEU A 16 -5.84 22.81 -8.58
C LEU A 16 -7.26 22.30 -8.36
N THR A 17 -7.50 21.69 -7.20
CA THR A 17 -8.81 21.22 -6.77
C THR A 17 -9.14 21.79 -5.39
N PRO A 18 -10.41 22.00 -5.02
CA PRO A 18 -10.77 22.51 -3.68
C PRO A 18 -10.19 21.68 -2.53
N ARG A 19 -9.99 20.37 -2.75
CA ARG A 19 -9.40 19.43 -1.79
C ARG A 19 -7.95 19.78 -1.42
N ILE A 20 -7.22 20.52 -2.25
CA ILE A 20 -5.86 20.95 -1.92
C ILE A 20 -5.84 21.97 -0.78
N LYS A 21 -6.89 22.79 -0.65
CA LYS A 21 -6.98 23.83 0.37
C LYS A 21 -7.05 23.25 1.79
N SER A 22 -7.59 22.05 1.92
CA SER A 22 -7.72 21.32 3.18
C SER A 22 -6.58 20.33 3.44
N LEU A 23 -5.59 20.26 2.54
CA LEU A 23 -4.52 19.26 2.61
C LEU A 23 -3.42 19.77 3.53
N SER A 24 -3.25 19.11 4.67
CA SER A 24 -2.18 19.38 5.62
C SER A 24 -1.31 18.13 5.78
N LEU A 25 0.02 18.31 5.83
CA LEU A 25 0.97 17.22 6.10
C LEU A 25 0.78 16.61 7.49
N TYR A 26 0.26 17.41 8.42
CA TYR A 26 0.01 16.99 9.79
C TYR A 26 -1.49 17.02 10.07
N ARG A 27 -1.99 15.96 10.70
CA ARG A 27 -3.33 15.98 11.29
C ARG A 27 -3.35 17.05 12.38
N SER A 28 -4.50 17.71 12.56
CA SER A 28 -4.69 18.67 13.66
C SER A 28 -4.24 18.04 14.98
N GLN A 29 -3.43 18.77 15.75
CA GLN A 29 -3.05 18.35 17.09
C GLN A 29 -4.34 18.13 17.89
N SER A 30 -4.46 16.96 18.52
CA SER A 30 -5.44 16.76 19.58
C SER A 30 -4.89 17.38 20.86
N SER A 31 -5.76 17.79 21.77
CA SER A 31 -5.37 18.27 23.10
C SER A 31 -4.43 17.29 23.83
N ILE A 32 -4.58 15.98 23.57
CA ILE A 32 -3.71 14.92 24.09
C ILE A 32 -2.29 15.01 23.51
N SER A 33 -2.15 15.33 22.21
CA SER A 33 -0.83 15.43 21.57
C SER A 33 0.00 16.64 22.03
N GLU A 34 -0.66 17.74 22.45
CA GLU A 34 0.01 18.89 23.07
C GLU A 34 0.55 18.56 24.47
N VAL A 35 -0.21 17.78 25.26
CA VAL A 35 0.19 17.35 26.60
C VAL A 35 1.38 16.38 26.57
N ILE A 36 1.45 15.50 25.58
CA ILE A 36 2.51 14.46 25.47
C ILE A 36 3.74 14.99 24.69
N GLY A 37 3.69 16.20 24.12
CA GLY A 37 4.81 16.78 23.37
C GLY A 37 5.12 16.07 22.05
N ILE A 38 4.12 15.39 21.46
CA ILE A 38 4.27 14.72 20.15
C ILE A 38 4.32 15.79 19.06
N LYS A 39 5.54 16.15 18.63
CA LYS A 39 5.76 17.23 17.65
C LYS A 39 5.28 16.88 16.24
N HIS A 40 5.36 15.61 15.84
CA HIS A 40 5.00 15.16 14.49
C HIS A 40 4.31 13.79 14.53
N GLN A 41 3.12 13.71 13.95
CA GLN A 41 2.44 12.44 13.69
C GLN A 41 3.00 11.80 12.41
N ILE A 42 2.83 10.48 12.24
CA ILE A 42 3.13 9.81 10.97
C ILE A 42 2.34 10.54 9.88
N PRO A 43 2.99 11.12 8.86
CA PRO A 43 2.30 11.85 7.82
C PRO A 43 1.32 10.91 7.14
N SER A 44 0.03 11.25 7.17
CA SER A 44 -0.96 10.46 6.47
C SER A 44 -0.81 10.72 4.98
N MET A 45 -0.70 9.65 4.21
CA MET A 45 -0.77 9.73 2.74
C MET A 45 -2.23 9.81 2.26
N GLU A 46 -3.21 9.69 3.18
CA GLU A 46 -4.62 9.93 2.86
C GLU A 46 -4.79 11.35 2.37
N GLY A 47 -5.29 11.48 1.16
CA GLY A 47 -5.62 12.79 0.62
C GLY A 47 -4.58 13.37 -0.31
N SER A 48 -3.44 12.71 -0.62
CA SER A 48 -2.54 13.16 -1.70
C SER A 48 -3.32 13.46 -2.99
N VAL A 49 -3.10 14.65 -3.55
CA VAL A 49 -3.74 15.12 -4.79
C VAL A 49 -2.87 14.88 -6.02
N SER A 50 -1.67 14.32 -5.84
CA SER A 50 -0.74 14.08 -6.93
C SER A 50 -1.35 13.11 -7.96
N ILE A 51 -1.25 13.45 -9.24
CA ILE A 51 -1.68 12.56 -10.33
C ILE A 51 -0.71 11.37 -10.36
N ARG A 52 -1.25 10.15 -10.21
CA ARG A 52 -0.46 8.91 -10.18
C ARG A 52 -1.15 7.81 -10.98
N PRO A 53 -0.38 6.92 -11.64
CA PRO A 53 -0.93 5.75 -12.33
C PRO A 53 -1.77 4.86 -11.40
N GLN A 54 -3.00 4.54 -11.84
CA GLN A 54 -3.94 3.70 -11.11
C GLN A 54 -4.02 2.29 -11.71
N LEU A 55 -3.94 1.27 -10.84
CA LEU A 55 -4.25 -0.11 -11.17
C LEU A 55 -5.77 -0.26 -11.35
N ALA A 56 -6.21 -0.98 -12.37
CA ALA A 56 -7.60 -1.45 -12.42
C ALA A 56 -7.74 -2.61 -11.43
N ILE A 57 -8.60 -2.44 -10.44
CA ILE A 57 -8.70 -3.37 -9.29
C ILE A 57 -10.00 -4.16 -9.34
N THR A 58 -11.06 -3.60 -9.94
CA THR A 58 -12.36 -4.25 -10.05
C THR A 58 -12.51 -4.94 -11.39
N GLU A 59 -13.32 -6.00 -11.41
CA GLU A 59 -13.62 -6.75 -12.64
C GLU A 59 -14.20 -5.84 -13.73
N ARG A 60 -15.11 -4.93 -13.37
CA ARG A 60 -15.66 -3.93 -14.32
C ARG A 60 -14.57 -3.06 -14.94
N GLN A 61 -13.66 -2.51 -14.13
CA GLN A 61 -12.57 -1.67 -14.64
C GLN A 61 -11.63 -2.43 -15.60
N ILE A 62 -11.42 -3.72 -15.33
CA ILE A 62 -10.61 -4.60 -16.17
C ILE A 62 -11.34 -4.89 -17.48
N GLN A 63 -12.62 -5.26 -17.43
CA GLN A 63 -13.44 -5.48 -18.64
C GLN A 63 -13.54 -4.23 -19.50
N ASP A 64 -13.76 -3.05 -18.91
CA ASP A 64 -13.81 -1.78 -19.64
C ASP A 64 -12.49 -1.45 -20.34
N ARG A 65 -11.35 -1.80 -19.73
CA ARG A 65 -10.02 -1.64 -20.34
C ARG A 65 -9.80 -2.64 -21.47
N ILE A 66 -10.24 -3.88 -21.30
CA ILE A 66 -10.18 -4.91 -22.35
C ILE A 66 -10.99 -4.47 -23.57
N GLN A 67 -12.21 -3.96 -23.36
CA GLN A 67 -13.07 -3.51 -24.45
C GLN A 67 -12.47 -2.31 -25.22
N ARG A 68 -11.85 -1.36 -24.52
CA ARG A 68 -11.31 -0.15 -25.14
C ARG A 68 -9.93 -0.34 -25.77
N ASN A 69 -9.07 -1.16 -25.15
CA ASN A 69 -7.65 -1.20 -25.48
C ASN A 69 -7.18 -2.59 -25.95
N GLY A 70 -8.01 -3.63 -25.84
CA GLY A 70 -7.65 -5.02 -26.16
C GLY A 70 -7.27 -5.86 -24.93
N LYS A 71 -7.32 -7.19 -25.10
CA LYS A 71 -7.13 -8.17 -24.01
C LYS A 71 -5.73 -8.13 -23.38
N ASP A 72 -4.70 -7.84 -24.17
CA ASP A 72 -3.30 -7.86 -23.71
C ASP A 72 -2.88 -6.59 -22.96
N CYS A 73 -3.78 -5.60 -22.85
CA CYS A 73 -3.45 -4.31 -22.27
C CYS A 73 -3.76 -4.18 -20.76
N THR A 74 -4.22 -5.25 -20.10
CA THR A 74 -4.52 -5.21 -18.68
C THR A 74 -4.08 -6.47 -17.93
N ALA A 75 -3.73 -6.28 -16.65
CA ALA A 75 -3.49 -7.39 -15.74
C ALA A 75 -4.81 -8.14 -15.46
N PRO A 76 -4.74 -9.45 -15.17
CA PRO A 76 -5.90 -10.22 -14.75
C PRO A 76 -6.47 -9.70 -13.44
N PHE A 77 -7.74 -9.99 -13.20
CA PHE A 77 -8.39 -9.65 -11.95
C PHE A 77 -7.75 -10.38 -10.77
N PHE A 78 -7.60 -9.65 -9.67
CA PHE A 78 -7.11 -10.21 -8.42
C PHE A 78 -7.68 -9.43 -7.23
N SER A 79 -8.15 -10.15 -6.21
CA SER A 79 -8.77 -9.55 -5.03
C SER A 79 -7.73 -8.92 -4.11
N MET A 80 -7.45 -7.65 -4.33
CA MET A 80 -6.45 -6.89 -3.59
C MET A 80 -6.77 -6.80 -2.09
N GLU A 81 -8.05 -6.69 -1.73
CA GLU A 81 -8.47 -6.60 -0.32
C GLU A 81 -8.17 -7.89 0.44
N LYS A 82 -8.51 -9.05 -0.14
CA LYS A 82 -8.22 -10.35 0.44
C LYS A 82 -6.72 -10.56 0.60
N LEU A 83 -5.92 -10.22 -0.41
CA LEU A 83 -4.46 -10.33 -0.32
C LEU A 83 -3.89 -9.42 0.75
N LYS A 84 -4.33 -8.15 0.83
CA LYS A 84 -3.85 -7.23 1.87
C LYS A 84 -4.13 -7.78 3.26
N SER A 85 -5.37 -8.20 3.51
CA SER A 85 -5.76 -8.78 4.80
C SER A 85 -4.93 -10.02 5.12
N PHE A 86 -4.80 -10.93 4.16
CA PHE A 86 -4.02 -12.16 4.31
C PHE A 86 -2.54 -11.88 4.59
N THR A 87 -1.88 -11.04 3.78
CA THR A 87 -0.45 -10.75 3.93
C THR A 87 -0.16 -10.05 5.26
N MET A 88 -1.02 -9.13 5.70
CA MET A 88 -0.87 -8.47 7.00
C MET A 88 -1.00 -9.45 8.17
N GLN A 89 -2.00 -10.34 8.13
CA GLN A 89 -2.17 -11.38 9.15
C GLN A 89 -1.02 -12.39 9.15
N ALA A 90 -0.58 -12.81 7.96
CA ALA A 90 0.53 -13.74 7.79
C ALA A 90 1.84 -13.14 8.31
N LEU A 91 2.10 -11.85 8.05
CA LEU A 91 3.27 -11.15 8.57
C LEU A 91 3.23 -11.06 10.11
N ALA A 92 2.08 -10.69 10.69
CA ALA A 92 1.94 -10.65 12.15
C ALA A 92 2.20 -12.02 12.77
N THR A 93 1.60 -13.08 12.20
CA THR A 93 1.81 -14.46 12.64
C THR A 93 3.28 -14.90 12.49
N ALA A 94 3.94 -14.50 11.41
CA ALA A 94 5.34 -14.82 11.18
C ALA A 94 6.25 -14.16 12.21
N VAL A 95 5.97 -12.91 12.61
CA VAL A 95 6.71 -12.20 13.66
C VAL A 95 6.49 -12.85 15.03
N GLU A 96 5.24 -13.15 15.39
CA GLU A 96 4.91 -13.80 16.66
C GLU A 96 5.58 -15.18 16.80
N LYS A 97 5.51 -16.00 15.75
CA LYS A 97 6.09 -17.36 15.77
C LYS A 97 7.60 -17.36 15.55
N GLY A 98 8.13 -16.40 14.79
CA GLY A 98 9.55 -16.29 14.47
C GLY A 98 10.41 -15.65 15.56
N ALA A 99 9.80 -14.99 16.56
CA ALA A 99 10.52 -14.41 17.70
C ALA A 99 11.00 -15.46 18.71
N SER A 100 10.33 -16.62 18.80
CA SER A 100 10.81 -17.76 19.59
C SER A 100 11.90 -18.49 18.80
N HIS A 101 12.88 -19.08 19.47
CA HIS A 101 13.98 -19.81 18.85
C HIS A 101 13.47 -21.15 18.27
N VAL A 102 12.67 -21.06 17.19
CA VAL A 102 12.00 -22.17 16.54
C VAL A 102 13.03 -22.99 15.78
N ARG A 103 13.10 -24.28 16.11
CA ARG A 103 14.01 -25.22 15.44
C ARG A 103 13.56 -25.60 14.03
N ASP A 104 12.26 -25.52 13.77
CA ASP A 104 11.64 -25.82 12.47
C ASP A 104 10.77 -24.65 11.98
N PRO A 105 11.39 -23.57 11.45
CA PRO A 105 10.63 -22.46 10.90
C PRO A 105 9.85 -22.93 9.65
N ILE A 106 8.70 -22.30 9.38
CA ILE A 106 7.89 -22.59 8.20
C ILE A 106 8.75 -22.38 6.94
N GLY A 107 8.81 -23.39 6.08
CA GLY A 107 9.68 -23.36 4.89
C GLY A 107 11.17 -23.65 5.19
N GLY A 108 11.50 -24.14 6.39
CA GLY A 108 12.83 -24.63 6.77
C GLY A 108 13.87 -23.55 7.10
N SER A 109 13.58 -22.28 6.83
CA SER A 109 14.46 -21.16 7.18
C SER A 109 13.68 -19.86 7.35
N ASN A 110 14.23 -18.92 8.12
CA ASN A 110 13.65 -17.58 8.27
C ASN A 110 13.60 -16.81 6.94
N THR A 111 14.53 -17.07 6.02
CA THR A 111 14.48 -16.47 4.68
C THR A 111 13.23 -16.91 3.93
N ASN A 112 12.87 -18.19 3.99
CA ASN A 112 11.68 -18.71 3.31
C ASN A 112 10.37 -18.26 3.98
N LEU A 113 10.39 -18.04 5.30
CA LEU A 113 9.25 -17.49 6.04
C LEU A 113 9.02 -16.00 5.73
N PHE A 114 10.06 -15.15 5.84
CA PHE A 114 9.88 -13.70 5.80
C PHE A 114 10.03 -13.07 4.42
N VAL A 115 10.95 -13.54 3.58
CA VAL A 115 11.28 -12.85 2.30
C VAL A 115 10.06 -12.75 1.37
N PRO A 116 9.22 -13.79 1.19
CA PRO A 116 8.03 -13.67 0.35
C PRO A 116 7.02 -12.66 0.90
N LEU A 117 6.81 -12.63 2.22
CA LEU A 117 5.88 -11.70 2.87
C LEU A 117 6.38 -10.26 2.75
N LEU A 118 7.66 -10.02 3.04
CA LEU A 118 8.29 -8.69 2.97
C LEU A 118 8.35 -8.14 1.54
N LYS A 119 8.43 -8.99 0.52
CA LYS A 119 8.39 -8.55 -0.89
C LYS A 119 6.99 -8.16 -1.36
N VAL A 120 5.95 -8.68 -0.71
CA VAL A 120 4.54 -8.43 -1.07
C VAL A 120 3.97 -7.25 -0.28
N CYS A 121 4.44 -7.03 0.95
CA CYS A 121 4.19 -5.82 1.73
C CYS A 121 4.77 -4.56 1.05
#